data_AF-A0A495YN68-F1
#
_entry.id   AF-A0A495YN68-F1
#
_cell.length_a   1.000
_cell.length_b   1.000
_cell.length_c   1.000
_cell.angle_alpha   90.00
_cell.angle_beta   90.00
_cell.angle_gamma   90.00
#
_symmetry.space_group_name_H-M   'P 1'
#
loop_
_entity.id
_entity.type
_entity.pdbx_description
1 polymer ?
#
loop_
_entity_poly.entity_id
_entity_poly.type
_entity_poly.pdbx_seq_one_letter_code
_entity_poly.pdbx_strand_id
1 'polypeptide(L)'
;MSLAAVRHWRFYRESYLTFECRAIRLRGPVRRGTAAKPATAWIYADVIVPDQYRDQAAPHAWNPDGTYPVEVPVNWNSKTLAAFIASGDLEWDVRDRS
;
A
#
# COMPACT_ATOMS: atom_id res chain seq x y z
N MET A 1 -15.00 -20.53 20.88
CA MET A 1 -13.80 -19.65 20.79
C MET A 1 -14.09 -18.56 19.78
N SER A 2 -14.18 -17.30 20.23
CA SER A 2 -14.50 -16.16 19.36
C SER A 2 -13.19 -15.66 18.75
N LEU A 3 -13.07 -15.71 17.41
CA LEU A 3 -11.98 -15.05 16.70
C LEU A 3 -12.04 -13.57 17.06
N ALA A 4 -10.92 -13.03 17.56
CA ALA A 4 -10.79 -11.61 17.85
C ALA A 4 -11.19 -10.81 16.60
N ALA A 5 -12.43 -10.31 16.60
CA ALA A 5 -12.93 -9.47 15.54
C ALA A 5 -11.99 -8.27 15.47
N VAL A 6 -11.23 -8.23 14.37
CA VAL A 6 -10.14 -7.28 14.16
C VAL A 6 -10.75 -5.88 14.14
N ARG A 7 -10.76 -5.24 15.31
CA ARG A 7 -11.29 -3.88 15.54
C ARG A 7 -10.58 -2.84 14.65
N HIS A 8 -9.41 -3.19 14.10
CA HIS A 8 -8.60 -2.37 13.20
C HIS A 8 -9.17 -2.26 11.77
N TRP A 9 -10.06 -3.16 11.34
CA TRP A 9 -10.56 -3.18 9.96
C TRP A 9 -11.63 -2.11 9.67
N ARG A 10 -12.34 -1.64 10.70
CA ARG A 10 -13.47 -0.72 10.50
C ARG A 10 -13.01 0.69 10.11
N PHE A 11 -11.88 1.15 10.65
CA PHE A 11 -11.38 2.52 10.42
C PHE A 11 -10.79 2.76 9.03
N TYR A 12 -10.09 1.79 8.42
CA TYR A 12 -9.48 1.99 7.10
C TYR A 12 -10.52 1.93 5.96
N ARG A 13 -11.63 1.22 6.17
CA ARG A 13 -12.64 0.96 5.13
C ARG A 13 -13.56 2.16 4.85
N GLU A 14 -13.60 3.15 5.74
CA GLU A 14 -14.52 4.29 5.62
C GLU A 14 -13.94 5.47 4.82
N SER A 15 -12.64 5.48 4.50
CA SER A 15 -12.00 6.60 3.77
C SER A 15 -11.11 6.19 2.58
N TYR A 16 -10.94 4.90 2.32
CA TYR A 16 -10.08 4.41 1.24
C TYR A 16 -10.82 3.47 0.30
N LEU A 17 -10.66 3.67 -1.01
CA LEU A 17 -10.91 2.61 -1.98
C LEU A 17 -9.77 1.60 -1.96
N THR A 18 -10.13 0.32 -1.90
CA THR A 18 -9.20 -0.79 -2.03
C THR A 18 -9.40 -1.45 -3.39
N PHE A 19 -8.32 -1.69 -4.11
CA PHE A 19 -8.32 -2.40 -5.39
C PHE A 19 -7.05 -3.23 -5.53
N GLU A 20 -7.10 -4.26 -6.36
CA GLU A 20 -5.93 -5.04 -6.73
C GLU A 20 -5.31 -4.44 -8.00
N CYS A 21 -3.99 -4.26 -8.00
CA CYS A 21 -3.24 -3.79 -9.15
C CYS A 21 -1.80 -4.28 -9.11
N ARG A 22 -1.12 -4.25 -10.26
CA ARG A 22 0.30 -4.56 -10.35
C ARG A 22 1.11 -3.36 -9.86
N ALA A 23 1.95 -3.59 -8.86
CA ALA A 23 2.94 -2.61 -8.42
C ALA A 23 4.04 -2.42 -9.47
N ILE A 24 4.51 -1.18 -9.59
CA ILE A 24 5.61 -0.78 -10.48
C ILE A 24 6.88 -0.56 -9.65
N ARG A 25 6.75 0.10 -8.50
CA ARG A 25 7.87 0.35 -7.57
C ARG A 25 7.39 0.19 -6.14
N LEU A 26 8.15 -0.54 -5.31
CA LEU A 26 7.95 -0.60 -3.87
C LEU A 26 8.82 0.46 -3.19
N ARG A 27 8.26 1.20 -2.23
CA ARG A 27 8.94 2.27 -1.49
C ARG A 27 8.85 2.04 0.01
N GLY A 28 9.99 1.76 0.62
CA GLY A 28 10.18 1.72 2.05
C GLY A 28 10.45 3.11 2.66
N PRO A 29 10.72 3.19 3.98
CA PRO A 29 10.63 2.08 4.94
C PRO A 29 9.18 1.72 5.26
N VAL A 30 8.98 0.60 5.98
CA VAL A 30 7.68 0.25 6.56
C VAL A 30 7.24 1.34 7.54
N ARG A 31 6.09 1.94 7.27
CA ARG A 31 5.43 2.94 8.10
C ARG A 31 4.41 2.27 9.03
N ARG A 32 4.14 2.93 10.15
CA ARG A 32 3.18 2.48 11.17
C ARG A 32 2.42 3.69 11.70
N GLY A 33 1.19 3.46 12.15
CA GLY A 33 0.42 4.50 12.81
C GLY A 33 1.07 4.91 14.13
N THR A 34 0.69 6.08 14.62
CA THR A 34 1.09 6.54 15.96
C THR A 34 0.08 6.05 16.99
N ALA A 35 0.41 6.14 18.29
CA ALA A 35 -0.57 5.82 19.34
C ALA A 35 -1.85 6.66 19.24
N ALA A 36 -1.74 7.92 18.80
CA ALA A 36 -2.87 8.83 18.62
C ALA A 36 -3.69 8.54 17.34
N LYS A 37 -3.06 7.94 16.33
CA LYS A 37 -3.69 7.56 15.05
C LYS A 37 -3.22 6.16 14.67
N PRO A 38 -3.80 5.12 15.29
CA PRO A 38 -3.38 3.75 15.03
C PRO A 38 -3.74 3.37 13.59
N ALA A 39 -2.75 2.87 12.87
CA ALA A 39 -2.86 2.40 11.49
C ALA A 39 -2.05 1.11 11.34
N THR A 40 -2.58 0.18 10.55
CA THR A 40 -1.89 -1.05 10.17
C THR A 40 -0.59 -0.69 9.47
N ALA A 41 0.50 -1.42 9.72
CA ALA A 41 1.78 -1.16 9.06
C ALA A 41 1.65 -1.22 7.52
N TRP A 42 2.26 -0.27 6.82
CA TRP A 42 2.18 -0.13 5.36
C TRP A 42 3.51 0.29 4.75
N ILE A 43 3.64 0.07 3.44
CA ILE A 43 4.63 0.73 2.60
C ILE A 43 3.90 1.56 1.55
N TYR A 44 4.62 2.38 0.79
CA TYR A 44 4.07 2.93 -0.45
C TYR A 44 4.45 2.03 -1.63
N ALA A 45 3.55 1.92 -2.61
CA ALA A 45 3.88 1.38 -3.92
C ALA A 45 3.41 2.37 -4.99
N ASP A 46 4.23 2.58 -6.01
CA ASP A 46 3.79 3.26 -7.22
C ASP A 46 3.07 2.25 -8.12
N VAL A 47 1.90 2.63 -8.61
CA VAL A 47 1.05 1.78 -9.46
C VAL A 47 0.56 2.55 -10.68
N ILE A 48 0.12 1.81 -11.69
CA ILE A 48 -0.75 2.37 -12.73
C ILE A 48 -2.18 2.26 -12.21
N VAL A 49 -2.81 3.41 -11.96
CA VAL A 49 -4.18 3.46 -11.47
C VAL A 49 -5.12 3.03 -12.58
N PRO A 50 -5.99 2.02 -12.37
CA PRO A 50 -7.00 1.65 -13.34
C PRO A 50 -7.93 2.84 -13.65
N ASP A 51 -8.34 2.98 -14.92
CA ASP A 51 -9.10 4.14 -15.39
C ASP A 51 -10.35 4.44 -14.55
N GLN A 52 -11.05 3.40 -14.09
CA GLN A 52 -12.26 3.51 -13.25
C GLN A 52 -12.04 4.18 -11.88
N TYR A 53 -10.78 4.30 -11.44
CA TYR A 53 -10.40 4.95 -10.18
C TYR A 53 -9.61 6.25 -10.39
N ARG A 54 -9.31 6.60 -11.64
CA ARG A 54 -8.42 7.72 -11.95
C ARG A 54 -8.98 9.07 -11.49
N ASP A 55 -10.29 9.27 -11.60
CA ASP A 55 -10.97 10.49 -11.16
C ASP A 55 -11.05 10.63 -9.64
N GLN A 56 -10.81 9.55 -8.90
CA GLN A 56 -10.81 9.52 -7.43
C GLN A 56 -9.40 9.73 -6.85
N ALA A 57 -8.37 9.73 -7.70
CA ALA A 57 -7.01 9.98 -7.32
C ALA A 57 -6.80 11.49 -7.07
N ALA A 58 -6.00 11.82 -6.05
CA ALA A 58 -5.69 13.21 -5.74
C ALA A 58 -4.81 13.81 -6.86
N PRO A 59 -5.22 14.90 -7.54
CA PRO A 59 -4.50 15.40 -8.72
C PRO A 59 -3.04 15.79 -8.46
N HIS A 60 -2.69 16.15 -7.23
CA HIS A 60 -1.35 16.58 -6.84
C HIS A 60 -0.41 15.43 -6.44
N ALA A 61 -0.90 14.20 -6.33
CA ALA A 61 -0.12 13.05 -5.85
C ALA A 61 0.50 12.21 -6.98
N TRP A 62 0.18 12.52 -8.24
CA TRP A 62 0.75 11.83 -9.40
C TRP A 62 2.26 12.07 -9.52
N ASN A 63 3.02 10.99 -9.74
CA ASN A 63 4.44 11.08 -10.07
C ASN A 63 4.62 11.59 -11.52
N PRO A 64 5.77 12.20 -11.86
CA PRO A 64 6.04 12.67 -13.23
C PRO A 64 6.03 11.58 -14.30
N ASP A 65 6.28 10.32 -13.91
CA ASP A 65 6.24 9.15 -14.79
C ASP A 65 4.82 8.58 -15.00
N GLY A 66 3.79 9.28 -14.49
CA GLY A 66 2.39 8.88 -14.64
C GLY A 66 1.94 7.78 -13.67
N THR A 67 2.80 7.35 -12.74
CA THR A 67 2.40 6.43 -11.66
C THR A 67 1.78 7.17 -10.49
N TYR A 68 1.05 6.46 -9.64
CA TYR A 68 0.43 7.01 -8.44
C TYR A 68 0.87 6.23 -7.18
N PRO A 69 1.29 6.91 -6.11
CA PRO A 69 1.66 6.26 -4.86
C PRO A 69 0.41 5.82 -4.08
N VAL A 70 0.33 4.54 -3.74
CA VAL A 70 -0.74 3.95 -2.92
C VAL A 70 -0.17 3.31 -1.66
N GLU A 71 -0.97 3.31 -0.58
CA GLU A 71 -0.62 2.60 0.65
C GLU A 71 -0.87 1.11 0.47
N VAL A 72 0.15 0.29 0.78
CA VAL A 72 0.06 -1.17 0.71
C VAL A 72 0.19 -1.73 2.13
N PRO A 73 -0.90 -2.22 2.73
CA PRO A 73 -0.86 -2.85 4.05
C PRO A 73 0.03 -4.10 4.04
N VAL A 74 0.98 -4.16 4.97
CA VAL A 74 1.97 -5.24 5.06
C VAL A 74 1.32 -6.56 5.47
N ASN A 75 0.33 -6.53 6.35
CA ASN A 75 -0.36 -7.74 6.80
C ASN A 75 -1.14 -8.43 5.67
N TRP A 76 -1.71 -7.67 4.73
CA TRP A 76 -2.44 -8.20 3.57
C TRP A 76 -1.51 -8.79 2.52
N ASN A 77 -0.30 -8.25 2.41
CA ASN A 77 0.67 -8.61 1.39
C ASN A 77 1.91 -9.30 1.99
N SER A 78 1.76 -9.92 3.16
CA SER A 78 2.88 -10.41 3.97
C SER A 78 3.79 -11.39 3.23
N LYS A 79 3.22 -12.26 2.38
CA LYS A 79 4.01 -13.19 1.54
C LYS A 79 4.77 -12.47 0.43
N THR A 80 4.10 -11.58 -0.29
CA THR A 80 4.66 -10.88 -1.46
C THR A 80 5.72 -9.85 -1.05
N LEU A 81 5.51 -9.16 0.08
CA LEU A 81 6.43 -8.15 0.60
C LEU A 81 7.55 -8.72 1.48
N ALA A 82 7.51 -10.02 1.82
CA ALA A 82 8.49 -10.63 2.72
C ALA A 82 9.93 -10.38 2.27
N ALA A 83 10.21 -10.61 0.98
CA ALA A 83 11.55 -10.46 0.43
C ALA A 83 12.03 -8.99 0.45
N PHE A 84 11.17 -8.05 0.09
CA PHE A 84 11.48 -6.62 0.12
C PHE A 84 11.72 -6.11 1.54
N ILE A 85 10.88 -6.52 2.50
CA ILE A 85 11.03 -6.13 3.91
C ILE A 85 12.29 -6.74 4.51
N ALA A 86 12.60 -8.01 4.17
CA ALA A 86 13.78 -8.70 4.67
C ALA A 86 15.09 -8.12 4.10
N SER A 87 15.07 -7.58 2.87
CA SER A 87 16.28 -6.96 2.29
C SER A 87 16.66 -5.66 2.98
N GLY A 88 15.68 -4.94 3.55
CA GLY A 88 15.91 -3.63 4.18
C GLY A 88 16.13 -2.50 3.16
N ASP A 89 15.94 -2.79 1.87
CA ASP A 89 16.06 -1.79 0.81
C ASP A 89 14.96 -0.74 0.92
N LEU A 90 15.26 0.48 0.47
CA LEU A 90 14.28 1.58 0.45
C LEU A 90 13.44 1.59 -0.81
N GLU A 91 13.91 0.98 -1.90
CA GLU A 91 13.21 1.01 -3.18
C GLU A 91 13.50 -0.25 -3.99
N TRP A 92 12.45 -0.92 -4.49
CA TRP A 92 12.56 -1.95 -5.54
C TRP A 92 11.73 -1.56 -6.75
N ASP A 93 12.34 -1.54 -7.94
CA ASP A 93 11.60 -1.59 -9.20
C ASP A 93 11.13 -3.04 -9.44
N VAL A 94 9.83 -3.22 -9.66
CA VAL A 94 9.18 -4.53 -9.82
C VAL A 94 8.50 -4.68 -11.19
N ARG A 95 8.80 -3.79 -12.15
CA ARG A 95 8.26 -3.84 -13.52
C ARG A 95 8.57 -5.17 -14.21
N ASP A 96 9.78 -5.70 -14.03
CA ASP A 96 10.30 -6.90 -14.74
C ASP A 96 10.18 -8.22 -13.98
N ARG A 97 9.58 -8.23 -12.78
CA ARG A 97 9.38 -9.48 -12.02
C ARG A 97 7.99 -10.05 -12.27
N SER A 98 7.80 -10.66 -13.43
CA SER A 98 6.65 -11.52 -13.76
C SER A 98 7.11 -12.94 -14.08
#